data_AF-A8PXB5-F1
#
_entry.id   AF-A8PXB5-F1
#
_cell.length_a   1.000
_cell.length_b   1.000
_cell.length_c   1.000
_cell.angle_alpha   90.00
_cell.angle_beta   90.00
_cell.angle_gamma   90.00
#
_symmetry.space_group_name_H-M   'P 1'
#
loop_
_entity.id
_entity.type
_entity.pdbx_description
1 polymer ?
#
loop_
_entity_poly.entity_id
_entity_poly.type
_entity_poly.pdbx_seq_one_letter_code
_entity_poly.pdbx_strand_id
1 'polypeptide(L)'
;MVAHVRQVQDPDKELLPWREMCAKQPAFVNAAVEQVEPVDLLVGVLTTDAKFERRSVIRDTYMRHTVPKHASSGRPLGNVQVKFILGRPRREYAERVAMEMELYNDIVVLDIKETQWSRKTYEFFRWAAENATVPVLVPGKPTTPSKNLVRIGQQAYEVRWKLVDYVLKADDDAFIVLNELERRLRALPRHLLHWGYKIADWFMGGELYALSYDLVEFIARSQDIARWPSLKEDEQVAQWLRLHPQANNVTWASEHCWIYDHPRAKTPYAHGFLFPNLVNAIKHEYIQGLSEEEIVHRGGAKHAWSYSTTTRWGMPYRSPQRGMSMEESVEALVEGGGRWDRRWHRTTQDVDAPPTMPQTEALLMANTSRLISPSHDPELGLAVYAQEVPTHTRLEGVGAARESHVWGPPMYEYAETLRSERYVNDTLGGTVAVHFLKKEAWFYETMLALVGTRHTWPLGSAANAWRMYNSPSVQPFSQTYSWIAVS
;
A
#
# COMPACT_ATOMS: atom_id res chain seq x y z
N MET A 1 -29.78 -10.32 -34.45
CA MET A 1 -29.16 -8.97 -34.35
C MET A 1 -28.77 -8.58 -32.90
N VAL A 2 -28.48 -9.53 -32.00
CA VAL A 2 -28.10 -9.26 -30.59
C VAL A 2 -26.61 -9.56 -30.31
N ALA A 3 -25.89 -10.12 -31.29
CA ALA A 3 -24.49 -10.51 -31.16
C ALA A 3 -23.47 -9.51 -31.77
N HIS A 4 -23.93 -8.47 -32.48
CA HIS A 4 -23.05 -7.49 -33.15
C HIS A 4 -22.96 -6.12 -32.45
N VAL A 5 -23.54 -5.97 -31.26
CA VAL A 5 -23.41 -4.73 -30.45
C VAL A 5 -22.58 -4.95 -29.17
N ARG A 6 -22.22 -6.20 -28.82
CA ARG A 6 -21.32 -6.52 -27.69
C ARG A 6 -19.83 -6.39 -27.99
N GLN A 7 -19.47 -5.98 -29.21
CA GLN A 7 -18.07 -5.76 -29.61
C GLN A 7 -17.61 -4.32 -29.34
N VAL A 8 -18.48 -3.49 -28.77
CA VAL A 8 -18.14 -2.16 -28.25
C VAL A 8 -17.72 -2.33 -26.78
N GLN A 9 -16.42 -2.17 -26.56
CA GLN A 9 -15.78 -1.83 -25.28
C GLN A 9 -15.79 -2.92 -24.19
N ASP A 10 -14.94 -3.93 -24.36
CA ASP A 10 -14.30 -4.54 -23.21
C ASP A 10 -13.17 -3.59 -22.78
N PRO A 11 -13.32 -2.84 -21.67
CA PRO A 11 -12.33 -1.84 -21.25
C PRO A 11 -10.96 -2.48 -20.96
N ASP A 12 -10.92 -3.79 -20.72
CA ASP A 12 -9.69 -4.53 -20.43
C ASP A 12 -8.90 -4.88 -21.71
N LYS A 13 -9.43 -4.57 -22.89
CA LYS A 13 -8.80 -4.86 -24.20
C LYS A 13 -8.21 -3.65 -24.90
N GLU A 14 -8.36 -2.45 -24.35
CA GLU A 14 -7.84 -1.22 -24.94
C GLU A 14 -6.81 -0.55 -24.05
N LEU A 15 -5.85 0.13 -24.70
CA LEU A 15 -4.85 0.90 -23.99
C LEU A 15 -5.47 2.16 -23.40
N LEU A 16 -5.40 2.33 -22.08
CA LEU A 16 -6.00 3.47 -21.39
C LEU A 16 -5.12 4.72 -21.46
N PRO A 17 -5.69 5.91 -21.71
CA PRO A 17 -4.97 7.18 -21.67
C PRO A 17 -4.82 7.68 -20.22
N TRP A 18 -4.17 6.87 -19.37
CA TRP A 18 -4.10 7.13 -17.92
C TRP A 18 -3.48 8.48 -17.57
N ARG A 19 -2.51 8.99 -18.36
CA ARG A 19 -1.92 10.33 -18.15
C ARG A 19 -2.94 11.44 -18.36
N GLU A 20 -3.77 11.32 -19.40
CA GLU A 20 -4.85 12.26 -19.65
C GLU A 20 -5.90 12.21 -18.54
N MET A 21 -6.24 11.02 -18.05
CA MET A 21 -7.15 10.84 -16.93
C MET A 21 -6.61 11.52 -15.65
N CYS A 22 -5.32 11.33 -15.37
CA CYS A 22 -4.61 12.04 -14.30
C CYS A 22 -4.62 13.57 -14.47
N ALA A 23 -4.40 14.05 -15.69
CA ALA A 23 -4.36 15.48 -15.97
C ALA A 23 -5.72 16.15 -15.75
N LYS A 24 -6.80 15.50 -16.21
CA LYS A 24 -8.18 15.98 -16.07
C LYS A 24 -8.71 15.90 -14.64
N GLN A 25 -8.17 15.00 -13.82
CA GLN A 25 -8.63 14.86 -12.45
C GLN A 25 -8.27 16.11 -11.62
N PRO A 26 -9.23 16.71 -10.88
CA PRO A 26 -8.96 17.87 -10.03
C PRO A 26 -7.82 17.62 -9.05
N ALA A 27 -7.04 18.67 -8.75
CA ALA A 27 -5.99 18.58 -7.74
C ALA A 27 -6.61 18.41 -6.35
N PHE A 28 -6.11 17.45 -5.59
CA PHE A 28 -6.52 17.24 -4.21
C PHE A 28 -5.67 18.10 -3.28
N VAL A 29 -6.31 19.03 -2.55
CA VAL A 29 -5.61 19.99 -1.69
C VAL A 29 -5.62 19.50 -0.24
N ASN A 30 -4.55 18.79 0.15
CA ASN A 30 -4.39 18.20 1.47
C ASN A 30 -4.62 19.18 2.64
N ALA A 31 -4.13 20.43 2.53
CA ALA A 31 -4.24 21.44 3.59
C ALA A 31 -5.69 21.81 3.92
N ALA A 32 -6.61 21.75 2.94
CA ALA A 32 -8.02 22.03 3.17
C ALA A 32 -8.70 20.91 4.00
N VAL A 33 -8.26 19.67 3.82
CA VAL A 33 -8.85 18.47 4.43
C VAL A 33 -8.49 18.33 5.91
N GLU A 34 -7.39 18.95 6.34
CA GLU A 34 -6.98 18.96 7.75
C GLU A 34 -7.91 19.81 8.64
N GLN A 35 -8.66 20.73 8.03
CA GLN A 35 -9.65 21.56 8.73
C GLN A 35 -11.03 20.88 8.82
N VAL A 36 -11.21 19.77 8.11
CA VAL A 36 -12.46 19.00 8.11
C VAL A 36 -12.39 17.92 9.17
N GLU A 37 -13.51 17.65 9.84
CA GLU A 37 -13.60 16.56 10.81
C GLU A 37 -13.26 15.22 10.13
N PRO A 38 -12.44 14.37 10.78
CA PRO A 38 -12.16 13.02 10.31
C PRO A 38 -13.42 12.20 10.00
N VAL A 39 -13.25 11.22 9.12
CA VAL A 39 -14.31 10.26 8.79
C VAL A 39 -13.97 8.88 9.31
N ASP A 40 -14.99 8.12 9.67
CA ASP A 40 -14.86 6.76 10.16
C ASP A 40 -15.18 5.76 9.05
N LEU A 41 -14.29 4.79 8.86
CA LEU A 41 -14.28 3.85 7.76
C LEU A 41 -14.21 2.41 8.27
N LEU A 42 -15.00 1.54 7.65
CA LEU A 42 -14.79 0.09 7.68
C LEU A 42 -14.36 -0.37 6.29
N VAL A 43 -13.13 -0.89 6.17
CA VAL A 43 -12.62 -1.55 4.96
C VAL A 43 -12.80 -3.05 5.10
N GLY A 44 -13.77 -3.61 4.39
CA GLY A 44 -13.97 -5.05 4.25
C GLY A 44 -13.13 -5.62 3.11
N VAL A 45 -12.06 -6.33 3.45
CA VAL A 45 -11.21 -7.04 2.48
C VAL A 45 -11.81 -8.44 2.24
N LEU A 46 -12.42 -8.65 1.08
CA LEU A 46 -13.02 -9.93 0.72
C LEU A 46 -11.92 -10.94 0.36
N THR A 47 -11.81 -12.00 1.16
CA THR A 47 -10.81 -13.07 1.02
C THR A 47 -11.42 -14.43 1.35
N THR A 48 -10.80 -15.53 0.94
CA THR A 48 -11.30 -16.87 1.28
C THR A 48 -10.57 -17.48 2.48
N ASP A 49 -11.22 -18.42 3.16
CA ASP A 49 -10.67 -19.23 4.26
C ASP A 49 -9.24 -19.74 4.02
N ALA A 50 -8.93 -20.23 2.82
CA ALA A 50 -7.63 -20.80 2.47
C ALA A 50 -6.47 -19.79 2.39
N LYS A 51 -6.75 -18.50 2.17
CA LYS A 51 -5.73 -17.47 1.88
C LYS A 51 -5.12 -16.84 3.15
N PHE A 52 -4.63 -17.66 4.07
CA PHE A 52 -4.03 -17.18 5.31
C PHE A 52 -2.79 -16.30 5.06
N GLU A 53 -1.89 -16.75 4.19
CA GLU A 53 -0.64 -16.05 3.87
C GLU A 53 -0.92 -14.66 3.29
N ARG A 54 -1.98 -14.54 2.48
CA ARG A 54 -2.40 -13.26 1.92
C ARG A 54 -2.85 -12.29 3.00
N ARG A 55 -3.71 -12.75 3.92
CA ARG A 55 -4.14 -11.94 5.07
C ARG A 55 -2.96 -11.53 5.94
N SER A 56 -2.03 -12.45 6.21
CA SER A 56 -0.82 -12.15 6.98
C SER A 56 0.03 -11.06 6.32
N VAL A 57 0.27 -11.14 5.00
CA VAL A 57 1.02 -10.11 4.28
C VAL A 57 0.31 -8.76 4.30
N ILE A 58 -1.03 -8.73 4.21
CA ILE A 58 -1.81 -7.49 4.34
C ILE A 58 -1.62 -6.87 5.74
N ARG A 59 -1.70 -7.69 6.81
CA ARG A 59 -1.44 -7.25 8.19
C ARG A 59 -0.05 -6.63 8.33
N ASP A 60 0.96 -7.32 7.80
CA ASP A 60 2.36 -6.92 7.90
C ASP A 60 2.75 -5.77 6.97
N THR A 61 1.84 -5.34 6.09
CA THR A 61 2.09 -4.26 5.14
C THR A 61 1.18 -3.06 5.40
N TYR A 62 0.22 -2.79 4.53
CA TYR A 62 -0.50 -1.53 4.59
C TYR A 62 -1.37 -1.38 5.83
N MET A 63 -1.95 -2.47 6.34
CA MET A 63 -2.80 -2.44 7.53
C MET A 63 -2.04 -1.94 8.77
N ARG A 64 -0.74 -2.25 8.87
CA ARG A 64 0.12 -1.80 9.96
C ARG A 64 0.75 -0.44 9.69
N HIS A 65 1.20 -0.19 8.46
CA HIS A 65 2.12 0.90 8.17
C HIS A 65 1.47 2.16 7.60
N THR A 66 0.19 2.12 7.20
CA THR A 66 -0.49 3.25 6.55
C THR A 66 -1.66 3.82 7.37
N VAL A 67 -1.82 3.40 8.64
CA VAL A 67 -2.93 3.86 9.48
C VAL A 67 -2.87 5.38 9.67
N PRO A 68 -3.99 6.12 9.50
CA PRO A 68 -4.03 7.56 9.74
C PRO A 68 -3.56 7.88 11.16
N LYS A 69 -2.77 8.95 11.33
CA LYS A 69 -2.22 9.36 12.62
C LYS A 69 -2.73 10.73 13.03
N HIS A 70 -2.90 10.95 14.32
CA HIS A 70 -3.25 12.23 14.90
C HIS A 70 -2.08 13.22 14.72
N ALA A 71 -2.36 14.40 14.15
CA ALA A 71 -1.32 15.36 13.76
C ALA A 71 -0.38 15.75 14.91
N SER A 72 -0.91 15.99 16.13
CA SER A 72 -0.08 16.43 17.25
C SER A 72 0.52 15.31 18.10
N SER A 73 -0.09 14.12 18.13
CA SER A 73 0.34 13.04 19.06
C SER A 73 1.04 11.89 18.35
N GLY A 74 0.96 11.83 17.02
CA GLY A 74 1.52 10.75 16.20
C GLY A 74 0.84 9.38 16.40
N ARG A 75 -0.19 9.30 17.24
CA ARG A 75 -0.90 8.05 17.53
C ARG A 75 -1.86 7.70 16.40
N PRO A 76 -2.06 6.40 16.09
CA PRO A 76 -3.10 5.97 15.15
C PRO A 76 -4.47 6.51 15.54
N LEU A 77 -5.20 7.03 14.56
CA LEU A 77 -6.61 7.37 14.68
C LEU A 77 -7.41 6.08 14.58
N GLY A 78 -8.39 5.88 15.49
CA GLY A 78 -9.27 4.71 15.49
C GLY A 78 -10.31 4.69 14.37
N ASN A 79 -10.15 5.59 13.40
CA ASN A 79 -11.14 5.93 12.40
C ASN A 79 -11.18 4.97 11.23
N VAL A 80 -10.10 4.21 10.96
CA VAL A 80 -10.05 3.28 9.83
C VAL A 80 -9.85 1.88 10.35
N GLN A 81 -10.88 1.05 10.23
CA GLN A 81 -10.81 -0.36 10.58
C GLN A 81 -10.76 -1.22 9.33
N VAL A 82 -9.77 -2.12 9.28
CA VAL A 82 -9.68 -3.13 8.23
C VAL A 82 -10.14 -4.47 8.81
N LYS A 83 -11.07 -5.14 8.12
CA LYS A 83 -11.57 -6.46 8.49
C LYS A 83 -11.55 -7.39 7.28
N PHE A 84 -11.06 -8.60 7.47
CA PHE A 84 -11.12 -9.66 6.47
C PHE A 84 -12.49 -10.32 6.49
N ILE A 85 -13.14 -10.37 5.34
CA ILE A 85 -14.51 -10.87 5.21
C ILE A 85 -14.48 -12.26 4.58
N LEU A 86 -15.01 -13.24 5.31
CA LEU A 86 -15.10 -14.64 4.94
C LEU A 86 -16.56 -15.10 4.98
N GLY A 87 -16.92 -16.13 4.23
CA GLY A 87 -18.09 -16.96 4.54
C GLY A 87 -17.74 -18.01 5.59
N ARG A 88 -18.66 -18.93 5.86
CA ARG A 88 -18.40 -20.07 6.74
C ARG A 88 -17.18 -20.85 6.23
N PRO A 89 -16.13 -21.02 7.05
CA PRO A 89 -14.91 -21.68 6.63
C PRO A 89 -15.17 -23.16 6.34
N ARG A 90 -14.48 -23.71 5.35
CA ARG A 90 -14.49 -25.16 5.10
C ARG A 90 -13.82 -25.89 6.26
N ARG A 91 -14.20 -27.16 6.43
CA ARG A 91 -13.75 -28.00 7.56
C ARG A 91 -12.23 -28.05 7.67
N GLU A 92 -11.51 -28.11 6.54
CA GLU A 92 -10.05 -28.17 6.54
C GLU A 92 -9.35 -26.88 6.99
N TYR A 93 -10.03 -25.73 6.97
CA TYR A 93 -9.47 -24.42 7.36
C TYR A 93 -10.06 -23.86 8.66
N ALA A 94 -11.14 -24.47 9.19
CA ALA A 94 -11.89 -23.94 10.33
C ALA A 94 -11.02 -23.71 11.57
N GLU A 95 -10.14 -24.65 11.92
CA GLU A 95 -9.23 -24.52 13.06
C GLU A 95 -8.24 -23.36 12.87
N ARG A 96 -7.66 -23.23 11.67
CA ARG A 96 -6.74 -22.14 11.33
C ARG A 96 -7.42 -20.78 11.40
N VAL A 97 -8.63 -20.67 10.84
CA VAL A 97 -9.43 -19.43 10.88
C VAL A 97 -9.81 -19.08 12.32
N ALA A 98 -10.18 -20.07 13.15
CA ALA A 98 -10.48 -19.84 14.56
C ALA A 98 -9.26 -19.30 15.32
N MET A 99 -8.07 -19.90 15.12
CA MET A 99 -6.83 -19.38 15.73
C MET A 99 -6.50 -17.97 15.24
N GLU A 100 -6.72 -17.69 13.95
CA GLU A 100 -6.50 -16.35 13.38
C GLU A 100 -7.43 -15.31 13.99
N MET A 101 -8.69 -15.67 14.24
CA MET A 101 -9.66 -14.81 14.94
C MET A 101 -9.21 -14.49 16.36
N GLU A 102 -8.73 -15.47 17.11
CA GLU A 102 -8.21 -15.27 18.48
C GLU A 102 -6.94 -14.40 18.51
N LEU A 103 -6.06 -14.55 17.52
CA LEU A 103 -4.79 -13.81 17.48
C LEU A 103 -4.95 -12.35 17.05
N TYR A 104 -5.79 -12.07 16.06
CA TYR A 104 -5.81 -10.75 15.40
C TYR A 104 -7.12 -9.99 15.55
N ASN A 105 -8.23 -10.66 15.88
CA ASN A 105 -9.55 -10.05 16.02
C ASN A 105 -9.96 -9.15 14.83
N ASP A 106 -9.59 -9.55 13.61
CA ASP A 106 -9.77 -8.78 12.38
C ASP A 106 -10.53 -9.54 11.29
N ILE A 107 -11.17 -10.66 11.63
CA ILE A 107 -11.97 -11.47 10.71
C ILE A 107 -13.46 -11.34 11.05
N VAL A 108 -14.27 -11.18 10.00
CA VAL A 108 -15.73 -11.29 10.02
C VAL A 108 -16.12 -12.53 9.23
N VAL A 109 -16.76 -13.48 9.90
CA VAL A 109 -17.32 -14.68 9.26
C VAL A 109 -18.81 -14.48 9.04
N LEU A 110 -19.20 -14.38 7.77
CA LEU A 110 -20.59 -14.27 7.33
C LEU A 110 -21.27 -15.64 7.33
N ASP A 111 -22.56 -15.66 7.66
CA ASP A 111 -23.34 -16.90 7.79
C ASP A 111 -23.81 -17.47 6.43
N ILE A 112 -22.87 -17.59 5.49
CA ILE A 112 -23.09 -18.10 4.13
C ILE A 112 -22.04 -19.13 3.77
N LYS A 113 -22.29 -19.91 2.72
CA LYS A 113 -21.24 -20.71 2.10
C LYS A 113 -20.17 -19.80 1.50
N GLU A 114 -18.89 -20.09 1.76
CA GLU A 114 -17.76 -19.38 1.18
C GLU A 114 -17.89 -19.26 -0.34
N THR A 115 -17.75 -18.03 -0.85
CA THR A 115 -17.95 -17.70 -2.26
C THR A 115 -17.18 -16.43 -2.63
N GLN A 116 -16.84 -16.27 -3.90
CA GLN A 116 -16.20 -15.06 -4.43
C GLN A 116 -17.16 -14.19 -5.26
N TRP A 117 -18.45 -14.56 -5.27
CA TRP A 117 -19.48 -13.85 -6.02
C TRP A 117 -20.14 -12.77 -5.17
N SER A 118 -20.91 -11.90 -5.84
CA SER A 118 -21.71 -10.81 -5.26
C SER A 118 -22.52 -11.14 -4.01
N ARG A 119 -22.96 -12.39 -3.81
CA ARG A 119 -23.68 -12.76 -2.58
C ARG A 119 -22.85 -12.45 -1.33
N LYS A 120 -21.53 -12.62 -1.39
CA LYS A 120 -20.65 -12.28 -0.27
C LYS A 120 -20.60 -10.79 0.00
N THR A 121 -20.51 -9.96 -1.04
CA THR A 121 -20.60 -8.50 -0.91
C THR A 121 -21.93 -8.04 -0.34
N TYR A 122 -23.04 -8.59 -0.83
CA TYR A 122 -24.36 -8.27 -0.29
C TYR A 122 -24.45 -8.60 1.22
N GLU A 123 -24.02 -9.79 1.63
CA GLU A 123 -24.05 -10.20 3.04
C GLU A 123 -23.06 -9.42 3.90
N PHE A 124 -21.94 -8.99 3.32
CA PHE A 124 -21.02 -8.06 3.97
C PHE A 124 -21.69 -6.72 4.25
N PHE A 125 -22.35 -6.10 3.25
CA PHE A 125 -23.06 -4.84 3.46
C PHE A 125 -24.24 -4.98 4.41
N ARG A 126 -24.95 -6.10 4.35
CA ARG A 126 -26.01 -6.42 5.32
C ARG A 126 -25.47 -6.49 6.75
N TRP A 127 -24.35 -7.20 6.97
CA TRP A 127 -23.70 -7.26 8.28
C TRP A 127 -23.18 -5.89 8.73
N ALA A 128 -22.58 -5.12 7.81
CA ALA A 128 -22.01 -3.82 8.09
C ALA A 128 -23.08 -2.79 8.48
N ALA A 129 -24.27 -2.84 7.89
CA ALA A 129 -25.41 -1.98 8.23
C ALA A 129 -25.92 -2.13 9.68
N GLU A 130 -25.49 -3.16 10.40
CA GLU A 130 -25.83 -3.34 11.82
C GLU A 130 -24.59 -3.23 12.73
N ASN A 131 -23.41 -3.61 12.21
CA ASN A 131 -22.25 -3.90 13.05
C ASN A 131 -21.01 -3.04 12.76
N ALA A 132 -20.98 -2.29 11.65
CA ALA A 132 -19.82 -1.48 11.26
C ALA A 132 -19.70 -0.25 12.17
N THR A 133 -19.08 -0.44 13.34
CA THR A 133 -18.95 0.58 14.38
C THR A 133 -17.50 0.85 14.76
N VAL A 134 -17.21 2.09 15.13
CA VAL A 134 -15.93 2.54 15.69
C VAL A 134 -16.12 2.98 17.15
N PRO A 135 -15.09 2.80 18.01
CA PRO A 135 -15.13 3.30 19.37
C PRO A 135 -14.98 4.83 19.39
N VAL A 136 -15.80 5.50 20.19
CA VAL A 136 -15.75 6.94 20.42
C VAL A 136 -15.70 7.27 21.91
N LEU A 137 -14.95 8.31 22.25
CA LEU A 137 -14.87 8.81 23.61
C LEU A 137 -15.91 9.91 23.81
N VAL A 138 -16.81 9.72 24.76
CA VAL A 138 -17.77 10.73 25.18
C VAL A 138 -17.49 11.17 26.62
N PRO A 139 -17.68 12.45 26.99
CA PRO A 139 -17.49 12.88 28.37
C PRO A 139 -18.32 12.03 29.34
N GLY A 140 -17.67 11.52 30.39
CA GLY A 140 -18.30 10.68 31.39
C GLY A 140 -19.35 11.45 32.18
N LYS A 141 -20.54 10.85 32.36
CA LYS A 141 -21.56 11.43 33.24
C LYS A 141 -21.23 11.11 34.71
N PRO A 142 -21.68 11.92 35.69
CA PRO A 142 -21.46 11.65 37.12
C PRO A 142 -21.97 10.28 37.58
N THR A 143 -22.95 9.73 36.85
CA THR A 143 -23.58 8.42 37.12
C THR A 143 -22.84 7.25 36.48
N THR A 144 -21.86 7.48 35.60
CA THR A 144 -21.15 6.40 34.91
C THR A 144 -20.19 5.72 35.90
N PRO A 145 -20.27 4.38 36.09
CA PRO A 145 -19.38 3.68 37.01
C PRO A 145 -17.90 3.88 36.65
N SER A 146 -17.04 4.13 37.65
CA SER A 146 -15.62 4.43 37.44
C SER A 146 -14.86 3.37 36.63
N LYS A 147 -15.30 2.10 36.70
CA LYS A 147 -14.72 0.99 35.92
C LYS A 147 -14.93 1.10 34.41
N ASN A 148 -15.91 1.88 33.97
CA ASN A 148 -16.24 2.09 32.55
C ASN A 148 -15.68 3.42 32.02
N LEU A 149 -14.90 4.14 32.83
CA LEU A 149 -14.32 5.42 32.47
C LEU A 149 -12.83 5.27 32.14
N VAL A 150 -12.43 5.86 31.02
CA VAL A 150 -11.03 6.06 30.61
C VAL A 150 -10.63 7.48 30.96
N ARG A 151 -9.55 7.66 31.73
CA ARG A 151 -9.07 9.01 32.10
C ARG A 151 -7.99 9.46 31.12
N ILE A 152 -8.19 10.63 30.52
CA ILE A 152 -7.20 11.29 29.64
C ILE A 152 -6.97 12.69 30.20
N GLY A 153 -5.77 12.91 30.74
CA GLY A 153 -5.46 14.11 31.52
C GLY A 153 -6.38 14.22 32.74
N GLN A 154 -7.01 15.38 32.93
CA GLN A 154 -7.94 15.62 34.04
C GLN A 154 -9.38 15.16 33.77
N GLN A 155 -9.70 14.81 32.52
CA GLN A 155 -11.06 14.46 32.11
C GLN A 155 -11.29 12.95 32.10
N ALA A 156 -12.51 12.53 32.44
CA ALA A 156 -12.96 11.16 32.38
C ALA A 156 -13.93 10.97 31.21
N TYR A 157 -13.68 9.93 30.41
CA TYR A 157 -14.43 9.62 29.20
C TYR A 157 -15.03 8.22 29.30
N GLU A 158 -16.23 8.04 28.76
CA GLU A 158 -16.85 6.74 28.54
C GLU A 158 -16.59 6.30 27.09
N VAL A 159 -16.22 5.04 26.88
CA VAL A 159 -16.10 4.48 25.53
C VAL A 159 -17.49 4.05 25.06
N ARG A 160 -17.93 4.61 23.93
CA ARG A 160 -19.16 4.22 23.23
C ARG A 160 -18.84 3.77 21.81
N TRP A 161 -19.85 3.30 21.11
CA TRP A 161 -19.73 2.85 19.72
C TRP A 161 -20.66 3.69 18.85
N LYS A 162 -20.15 4.14 17.71
CA LYS A 162 -20.98 4.77 16.66
C LYS A 162 -20.74 4.05 15.34
N LEU A 163 -21.72 4.12 14.45
CA LEU A 163 -21.58 3.60 13.09
C LEU A 163 -20.55 4.41 12.31
N VAL A 164 -19.89 3.75 11.36
CA VAL A 164 -18.94 4.37 10.44
C VAL A 164 -19.65 5.30 9.45
N ASP A 165 -18.94 6.29 8.91
CA ASP A 165 -19.45 7.17 7.85
C ASP A 165 -19.49 6.45 6.49
N TYR A 166 -18.50 5.59 6.23
CA TYR A 166 -18.40 4.81 4.99
C TYR A 166 -18.05 3.35 5.24
N VAL A 167 -18.60 2.47 4.41
CA VAL A 167 -18.21 1.06 4.31
C VAL A 167 -17.58 0.84 2.94
N LEU A 168 -16.40 0.23 2.94
CA LEU A 168 -15.63 -0.05 1.74
C LEU A 168 -15.53 -1.54 1.51
N LYS A 169 -15.55 -1.93 0.24
CA LYS A 169 -15.18 -3.28 -0.20
C LYS A 169 -13.85 -3.19 -0.92
N ALA A 170 -12.94 -4.12 -0.61
CA ALA A 170 -11.67 -4.29 -1.29
C ALA A 170 -11.41 -5.77 -1.61
N ASP A 171 -10.64 -6.02 -2.66
CA ASP A 171 -10.13 -7.37 -2.95
C ASP A 171 -8.84 -7.64 -2.16
N ASP A 172 -8.57 -8.94 -1.90
CA ASP A 172 -7.37 -9.40 -1.17
C ASP A 172 -6.05 -9.29 -1.96
N ASP A 173 -6.09 -8.76 -3.17
CA ASP A 173 -4.95 -8.41 -4.00
C ASP A 173 -4.85 -6.90 -4.29
N ALA A 174 -5.43 -6.08 -3.41
CA ALA A 174 -5.23 -4.64 -3.34
C ALA A 174 -4.32 -4.24 -2.16
N PHE A 175 -3.38 -3.32 -2.42
CA PHE A 175 -2.63 -2.58 -1.42
C PHE A 175 -3.26 -1.20 -1.25
N ILE A 176 -3.63 -0.82 -0.03
CA ILE A 176 -4.40 0.41 0.23
C ILE A 176 -3.59 1.34 1.13
N VAL A 177 -3.35 2.57 0.70
CA VAL A 177 -2.72 3.59 1.53
C VAL A 177 -3.80 4.21 2.42
N LEU A 178 -4.02 3.64 3.61
CA LEU A 178 -5.19 3.94 4.46
C LEU A 178 -5.27 5.42 4.89
N ASN A 179 -4.13 6.08 5.09
CA ASN A 179 -4.04 7.51 5.37
C ASN A 179 -4.51 8.39 4.20
N GLU A 180 -4.23 8.00 2.95
CA GLU A 180 -4.73 8.70 1.78
C GLU A 180 -6.22 8.44 1.60
N LEU A 181 -6.63 7.17 1.74
CA LEU A 181 -8.02 6.76 1.63
C LEU A 181 -8.94 7.57 2.55
N GLU A 182 -8.57 7.69 3.83
CA GLU A 182 -9.33 8.48 4.80
C GLU A 182 -9.43 9.94 4.41
N ARG A 183 -8.32 10.55 3.97
CA ARG A 183 -8.32 11.95 3.52
C ARG A 183 -9.19 12.16 2.28
N ARG A 184 -9.15 11.24 1.32
CA ARG A 184 -10.01 11.31 0.12
C ARG A 184 -11.48 11.30 0.50
N LEU A 185 -11.90 10.34 1.33
CA LEU A 185 -13.31 10.23 1.74
C LEU A 185 -13.72 11.35 2.70
N ARG A 186 -12.80 11.91 3.48
CA ARG A 186 -13.05 13.07 4.35
C ARG A 186 -13.48 14.31 3.56
N ALA A 187 -12.94 14.47 2.35
CA ALA A 187 -13.27 15.59 1.48
C ALA A 187 -14.59 15.43 0.71
N LEU A 188 -15.28 14.29 0.85
CA LEU A 188 -16.46 13.93 0.08
C LEU A 188 -17.74 13.95 0.92
N PRO A 189 -18.93 14.02 0.29
CA PRO A 189 -20.21 13.95 0.99
C PRO A 189 -20.38 12.63 1.76
N ARG A 190 -20.83 12.73 3.01
CA ARG A 190 -21.08 11.57 3.90
C ARG A 190 -22.39 10.81 3.61
N HIS A 191 -23.17 11.27 2.63
CA HIS A 191 -24.47 10.70 2.25
C HIS A 191 -24.57 10.57 0.74
N LEU A 192 -25.28 9.54 0.28
CA LEU A 192 -25.48 9.21 -1.13
C LEU A 192 -24.18 9.24 -1.95
N LEU A 193 -23.08 8.73 -1.41
CA LEU A 193 -21.78 8.69 -2.09
C LEU A 193 -21.40 7.26 -2.47
N HIS A 194 -21.03 7.08 -3.74
CA HIS A 194 -20.28 5.92 -4.20
C HIS A 194 -18.94 6.38 -4.78
N TRP A 195 -17.83 5.92 -4.21
CA TRP A 195 -16.47 6.32 -4.59
C TRP A 195 -15.63 5.11 -5.01
N GLY A 196 -14.72 5.26 -5.98
CA GLY A 196 -13.84 4.20 -6.46
C GLY A 196 -13.28 4.49 -7.85
N TYR A 197 -12.65 3.51 -8.51
CA TYR A 197 -12.25 3.65 -9.92
C TYR A 197 -13.44 3.33 -10.84
N LYS A 198 -13.90 4.29 -11.64
CA LYS A 198 -15.09 4.08 -12.48
C LYS A 198 -14.73 3.36 -13.78
N ILE A 199 -15.33 2.21 -14.05
CA ILE A 199 -15.09 1.43 -15.27
C ILE A 199 -16.26 1.62 -16.23
N ALA A 200 -15.94 1.80 -17.52
CA ALA A 200 -16.90 2.02 -18.61
C ALA A 200 -17.94 3.13 -18.31
N ASP A 201 -17.59 4.07 -17.43
CA ASP A 201 -18.43 5.17 -16.97
C ASP A 201 -19.76 4.77 -16.30
N TRP A 202 -19.91 3.54 -15.79
CA TRP A 202 -21.18 3.11 -15.18
C TRP A 202 -21.10 2.27 -13.90
N PHE A 203 -19.94 1.72 -13.53
CA PHE A 203 -19.74 0.98 -12.27
C PHE A 203 -18.36 1.27 -11.67
N MET A 204 -18.17 1.00 -10.38
CA MET A 204 -16.86 1.09 -9.73
C MET A 204 -16.17 -0.29 -9.77
N GLY A 205 -14.87 -0.31 -10.06
CA GLY A 205 -14.06 -1.51 -10.13
C GLY A 205 -14.02 -2.27 -8.81
N GLY A 206 -13.87 -3.60 -8.90
CA GLY A 206 -13.91 -4.50 -7.74
C GLY A 206 -12.73 -4.35 -6.78
N GLU A 207 -11.64 -3.69 -7.19
CA GLU A 207 -10.41 -3.58 -6.42
C GLU A 207 -10.58 -2.86 -5.09
N LEU A 208 -11.30 -1.74 -5.11
CA LEU A 208 -11.60 -0.90 -3.96
C LEU A 208 -12.70 0.09 -4.32
N TYR A 209 -13.81 0.06 -3.58
CA TYR A 209 -14.81 1.11 -3.65
C TYR A 209 -15.45 1.36 -2.29
N ALA A 210 -16.01 2.55 -2.11
CA ALA A 210 -16.70 2.99 -0.91
C ALA A 210 -18.18 3.27 -1.20
N LEU A 211 -19.00 3.01 -0.19
CA LEU A 211 -20.38 3.44 -0.09
C LEU A 211 -20.55 4.24 1.20
N SER A 212 -21.25 5.37 1.13
CA SER A 212 -21.75 6.04 2.32
C SER A 212 -22.71 5.12 3.08
N TYR A 213 -22.75 5.27 4.41
CA TYR A 213 -23.50 4.38 5.28
C TYR A 213 -24.98 4.25 4.91
N ASP A 214 -25.62 5.33 4.47
CA ASP A 214 -27.02 5.33 4.03
C ASP A 214 -27.28 4.46 2.79
N LEU A 215 -26.32 4.37 1.86
CA LEU A 215 -26.42 3.44 0.72
C LEU A 215 -26.25 1.99 1.16
N VAL A 216 -25.38 1.74 2.14
CA VAL A 216 -25.20 0.40 2.74
C VAL A 216 -26.47 -0.03 3.44
N GLU A 217 -27.10 0.86 4.20
CA GLU A 217 -28.37 0.64 4.88
C GLU A 217 -29.49 0.32 3.87
N PHE A 218 -29.56 1.05 2.76
CA PHE A 218 -30.51 0.77 1.68
C PHE A 218 -30.31 -0.63 1.10
N ILE A 219 -29.07 -1.00 0.74
CA ILE A 219 -28.75 -2.32 0.19
C ILE A 219 -29.19 -3.42 1.17
N ALA A 220 -28.86 -3.27 2.46
CA ALA A 220 -29.17 -4.23 3.50
C ALA A 220 -30.68 -4.45 3.70
N ARG A 221 -31.49 -3.39 3.57
CA ARG A 221 -32.95 -3.44 3.78
C ARG A 221 -33.76 -3.83 2.54
N SER A 222 -33.15 -3.82 1.37
CA SER A 222 -33.85 -4.09 0.11
C SER A 222 -34.14 -5.58 -0.08
N GLN A 223 -35.43 -5.93 -0.12
CA GLN A 223 -35.86 -7.30 -0.39
C GLN A 223 -35.59 -7.74 -1.84
N ASP A 224 -35.60 -6.79 -2.78
CA ASP A 224 -35.30 -7.05 -4.19
C ASP A 224 -33.83 -7.43 -4.36
N ILE A 225 -32.93 -6.69 -3.71
CA ILE A 225 -31.49 -6.97 -3.71
C ILE A 225 -31.20 -8.30 -2.98
N ALA A 226 -31.90 -8.60 -1.88
CA ALA A 226 -31.74 -9.85 -1.15
C ALA A 226 -32.00 -11.12 -2.00
N ARG A 227 -32.86 -11.00 -3.02
CA ARG A 227 -33.24 -12.08 -3.94
C ARG A 227 -32.47 -12.04 -5.26
N TRP A 228 -31.56 -11.09 -5.43
CA TRP A 228 -30.80 -10.91 -6.67
C TRP A 228 -29.93 -12.15 -6.96
N PRO A 229 -29.82 -12.58 -8.23
CA PRO A 229 -28.93 -13.68 -8.60
C PRO A 229 -27.46 -13.34 -8.33
N SER A 230 -26.70 -14.31 -7.85
CA SER A 230 -25.28 -14.13 -7.55
C SER A 230 -24.43 -14.13 -8.84
N LEU A 231 -24.15 -12.96 -9.40
CA LEU A 231 -23.27 -12.71 -10.55
C LEU A 231 -21.96 -12.01 -10.14
N LYS A 232 -21.25 -11.43 -11.13
CA LYS A 232 -20.12 -10.51 -10.93
C LYS A 232 -20.57 -9.31 -10.07
N GLU A 233 -19.71 -8.89 -9.17
CA GLU A 233 -20.08 -8.16 -7.96
C GLU A 233 -20.08 -6.64 -8.12
N ASP A 234 -18.97 -6.09 -8.57
CA ASP A 234 -18.77 -4.70 -8.99
C ASP A 234 -19.91 -4.16 -9.87
N GLU A 235 -20.27 -4.91 -10.91
CA GLU A 235 -21.36 -4.56 -11.83
C GLU A 235 -22.74 -4.58 -11.16
N GLN A 236 -22.95 -5.44 -10.17
CA GLN A 236 -24.22 -5.56 -9.48
C GLN A 236 -24.44 -4.46 -8.46
N VAL A 237 -23.42 -4.04 -7.73
CA VAL A 237 -23.54 -2.92 -6.78
C VAL A 237 -24.04 -1.68 -7.52
N ALA A 238 -23.51 -1.41 -8.71
CA ALA A 238 -23.99 -0.30 -9.53
C ALA A 238 -25.47 -0.44 -9.93
N GLN A 239 -25.93 -1.65 -10.22
CA GLN A 239 -27.34 -1.92 -10.52
C GLN A 239 -28.23 -1.79 -9.28
N TRP A 240 -27.77 -2.24 -8.11
CA TRP A 240 -28.47 -2.10 -6.84
C TRP A 240 -28.70 -0.63 -6.49
N LEU A 241 -27.69 0.22 -6.65
CA LEU A 241 -27.80 1.66 -6.39
C LEU A 241 -28.82 2.35 -7.30
N ARG A 242 -29.06 1.85 -8.53
CA ARG A 242 -30.10 2.38 -9.42
C ARG A 242 -31.51 2.13 -8.92
N LEU A 243 -31.70 1.17 -7.99
CA LEU A 243 -32.98 0.96 -7.33
C LEU A 243 -33.22 1.94 -6.17
N HIS A 244 -32.23 2.73 -5.76
CA HIS A 244 -32.39 3.68 -4.68
C HIS A 244 -33.46 4.73 -5.05
N PRO A 245 -34.41 5.08 -4.14
CA PRO A 245 -35.45 6.08 -4.44
C PRO A 245 -34.90 7.44 -4.87
N GLN A 246 -33.69 7.76 -4.43
CA GLN A 246 -32.94 8.97 -4.80
C GLN A 246 -31.72 8.64 -5.68
N ALA A 247 -31.80 7.62 -6.55
CA ALA A 247 -30.69 7.20 -7.41
C ALA A 247 -30.07 8.36 -8.22
N ASN A 248 -30.90 9.32 -8.66
CA ASN A 248 -30.44 10.51 -9.40
C ASN A 248 -29.60 11.48 -8.55
N ASN A 249 -29.67 11.38 -7.22
CA ASN A 249 -28.91 12.22 -6.29
C ASN A 249 -27.64 11.50 -5.78
N VAL A 250 -27.41 10.25 -6.18
CA VAL A 250 -26.20 9.52 -5.80
C VAL A 250 -25.00 10.15 -6.50
N THR A 251 -24.03 10.59 -5.71
CA THR A 251 -22.76 11.14 -6.19
C THR A 251 -21.81 10.00 -6.50
N TRP A 252 -21.36 9.92 -7.75
CA TRP A 252 -20.36 8.97 -8.21
C TRP A 252 -19.00 9.67 -8.28
N ALA A 253 -18.17 9.51 -7.26
CA ALA A 253 -16.86 10.15 -7.15
C ALA A 253 -15.76 9.22 -7.64
N SER A 254 -15.18 9.51 -8.81
CA SER A 254 -14.20 8.63 -9.46
C SER A 254 -12.76 9.01 -9.12
N GLU A 255 -11.94 8.00 -8.83
CA GLU A 255 -10.51 8.14 -8.50
C GLU A 255 -9.66 7.42 -9.55
N HIS A 256 -9.46 8.06 -10.71
CA HIS A 256 -8.80 7.43 -11.85
C HIS A 256 -7.28 7.50 -11.84
N CYS A 257 -6.71 8.56 -11.27
CA CYS A 257 -5.27 8.77 -11.28
C CYS A 257 -4.55 7.97 -10.19
N TRP A 258 -5.24 7.76 -9.07
CA TRP A 258 -4.62 7.32 -7.83
C TRP A 258 -5.04 5.90 -7.40
N ILE A 259 -5.83 5.24 -8.22
CA ILE A 259 -6.11 3.80 -8.16
C ILE A 259 -5.65 3.22 -9.50
N TYR A 260 -4.71 2.29 -9.45
CA TYR A 260 -4.11 1.68 -10.65
C TYR A 260 -3.59 0.28 -10.33
N ASP A 261 -3.21 -0.47 -11.36
CA ASP A 261 -2.68 -1.82 -11.19
C ASP A 261 -1.16 -1.81 -10.99
N HIS A 262 -0.66 -2.81 -10.26
CA HIS A 262 0.76 -2.97 -9.99
C HIS A 262 1.60 -2.91 -11.28
N PRO A 263 2.79 -2.27 -11.29
CA PRO A 263 3.59 -2.09 -12.52
C PRO A 263 4.01 -3.41 -13.20
N ARG A 264 4.02 -4.52 -12.46
CA ARG A 264 4.30 -5.86 -13.01
C ARG A 264 3.08 -6.58 -13.59
N ALA A 265 1.89 -6.02 -13.44
CA ALA A 265 0.66 -6.57 -13.98
C ALA A 265 0.63 -6.43 -15.51
N LYS A 266 -0.14 -7.29 -16.17
CA LYS A 266 -0.34 -7.27 -17.62
C LYS A 266 -1.76 -6.80 -17.95
N THR A 267 -2.14 -5.68 -17.34
CA THR A 267 -3.47 -5.07 -17.46
C THR A 267 -3.34 -3.68 -18.07
N PRO A 268 -4.40 -3.13 -18.68
CA PRO A 268 -4.33 -1.78 -19.26
C PRO A 268 -4.28 -0.68 -18.19
N TYR A 269 -4.57 -1.00 -16.92
CA TYR A 269 -4.46 -0.11 -15.77
C TYR A 269 -3.06 -0.09 -15.15
N ALA A 270 -2.12 -0.90 -15.65
CA ALA A 270 -0.78 -1.03 -15.10
C ALA A 270 0.16 0.05 -15.63
N HIS A 271 0.68 0.86 -14.72
CA HIS A 271 1.82 1.76 -14.94
C HIS A 271 2.69 1.75 -13.68
N GLY A 272 3.81 2.47 -13.71
CA GLY A 272 4.72 2.58 -12.58
C GLY A 272 4.08 3.23 -11.36
N PHE A 273 4.72 3.07 -10.20
CA PHE A 273 4.26 3.74 -8.99
C PHE A 273 4.27 5.25 -9.20
N LEU A 274 3.14 5.87 -8.87
CA LEU A 274 2.87 7.27 -9.18
C LEU A 274 3.03 8.13 -7.94
N PHE A 275 3.56 9.34 -8.13
CA PHE A 275 3.79 10.32 -7.07
C PHE A 275 3.30 11.72 -7.48
N PRO A 276 2.90 12.58 -6.52
CA PRO A 276 2.39 13.93 -6.77
C PRO A 276 3.22 14.80 -7.72
N ASN A 277 4.54 14.79 -7.59
CA ASN A 277 5.43 15.58 -8.44
C ASN A 277 5.27 15.23 -9.93
N LEU A 278 5.20 13.94 -10.26
CA LEU A 278 5.01 13.50 -11.64
C LEU A 278 3.62 13.83 -12.16
N VAL A 279 2.58 13.70 -11.33
CA VAL A 279 1.22 14.09 -11.72
C VAL A 279 1.12 15.58 -12.00
N ASN A 280 1.82 16.42 -11.22
CA ASN A 280 1.92 17.85 -11.51
C ASN A 280 2.61 18.10 -12.86
N ALA A 281 3.69 17.39 -13.17
CA ALA A 281 4.34 17.47 -14.48
C ALA A 281 3.39 17.06 -15.61
N ILE A 282 2.65 15.95 -15.46
CA ILE A 282 1.64 15.48 -16.42
C ILE A 282 0.55 16.55 -16.65
N LYS A 283 0.10 17.22 -15.58
CA LYS A 283 -0.87 18.33 -15.67
C LYS A 283 -0.31 19.51 -16.46
N HIS A 284 0.95 19.87 -16.23
CA HIS A 284 1.61 20.91 -17.01
C HIS A 284 1.76 20.53 -18.48
N GLU A 285 2.17 19.30 -18.79
CA GLU A 285 2.22 18.76 -20.16
C GLU A 285 0.84 18.84 -20.84
N TYR A 286 -0.24 18.53 -20.13
CA TYR A 286 -1.60 18.58 -20.67
C TYR A 286 -2.06 20.00 -21.00
N ILE A 287 -1.71 20.98 -20.15
CA ILE A 287 -2.07 22.39 -20.38
C ILE A 287 -1.24 23.00 -21.52
N GLN A 288 0.06 22.70 -21.56
CA GLN A 288 0.98 23.28 -22.55
C GLN A 288 0.93 22.58 -23.91
N GLY A 289 0.46 21.33 -23.94
CA GLY A 289 0.61 20.45 -25.09
C GLY A 289 1.98 19.78 -25.13
N LEU A 290 2.05 18.64 -25.82
CA LEU A 290 3.31 17.92 -26.04
C LEU A 290 4.00 18.43 -27.30
N SER A 291 5.34 18.47 -27.28
CA SER A 291 6.13 18.74 -28.50
C SER A 291 6.01 17.59 -29.50
N GLU A 292 6.23 17.86 -30.79
CA GLU A 292 6.22 16.82 -31.82
C GLU A 292 7.27 15.73 -31.55
N GLU A 293 8.44 16.12 -31.05
CA GLU A 293 9.50 15.19 -30.65
C GLU A 293 9.06 14.24 -29.54
N GLU A 294 8.38 14.76 -28.51
CA GLU A 294 7.89 13.95 -27.40
C GLU A 294 6.76 13.02 -27.84
N ILE A 295 5.88 13.50 -28.73
CA ILE A 295 4.83 12.67 -29.32
C ILE A 295 5.44 11.49 -30.09
N VAL A 296 6.45 11.74 -30.92
CA VAL A 296 7.15 10.67 -31.65
C VAL A 296 7.86 9.72 -30.69
N HIS A 297 8.56 10.26 -29.69
CA HIS A 297 9.27 9.46 -28.67
C HIS A 297 8.32 8.49 -27.94
N ARG A 298 7.12 8.95 -27.61
CA ARG A 298 6.09 8.16 -26.90
C ARG A 298 5.25 7.25 -27.81
N GLY A 299 5.62 7.10 -29.08
CA GLY A 299 4.94 6.19 -30.02
C GLY A 299 3.71 6.79 -30.72
N GLY A 300 3.68 8.12 -30.87
CA GLY A 300 2.64 8.86 -31.56
C GLY A 300 1.52 9.38 -30.66
N ALA A 301 0.66 10.24 -31.21
CA ALA A 301 -0.34 11.00 -30.44
C ALA A 301 -1.30 10.11 -29.64
N LYS A 302 -1.66 8.93 -30.17
CA LYS A 302 -2.52 7.96 -29.48
C LYS A 302 -1.85 7.34 -28.25
N HIS A 303 -0.56 7.03 -28.33
CA HIS A 303 0.18 6.36 -27.26
C HIS A 303 0.79 7.33 -26.26
N ALA A 304 0.99 8.60 -26.65
CA ALA A 304 1.61 9.62 -25.80
C ALA A 304 0.90 9.81 -24.45
N TRP A 305 -0.42 9.73 -24.41
CA TRP A 305 -1.24 9.84 -23.19
C TRP A 305 -1.40 8.52 -22.41
N SER A 306 -0.89 7.43 -22.96
CA SER A 306 -0.84 6.11 -22.31
C SER A 306 0.58 5.72 -21.93
N TYR A 307 1.56 6.57 -22.23
CA TYR A 307 2.97 6.27 -22.09
C TYR A 307 3.35 6.08 -20.62
N SER A 308 4.01 4.97 -20.34
CA SER A 308 4.61 4.62 -19.05
C SER A 308 6.11 4.45 -19.24
N THR A 309 6.90 4.96 -18.29
CA THR A 309 8.37 4.75 -18.30
C THR A 309 8.75 3.35 -17.82
N THR A 310 7.82 2.62 -17.20
CA THR A 310 8.08 1.35 -16.50
C THR A 310 7.43 0.14 -17.17
N THR A 311 6.23 0.32 -17.74
CA THR A 311 5.41 -0.74 -18.32
C THR A 311 5.16 -0.50 -19.81
N ARG A 312 4.84 -1.59 -20.52
CA ARG A 312 4.33 -1.52 -21.88
C ARG A 312 3.11 -2.42 -21.97
N TRP A 313 2.04 -1.90 -22.56
CA TRP A 313 0.81 -2.65 -22.70
C TRP A 313 1.01 -3.96 -23.46
N GLY A 314 0.39 -5.03 -22.97
CA GLY A 314 0.49 -6.38 -23.51
C GLY A 314 1.83 -7.09 -23.28
N MET A 315 2.81 -6.43 -22.64
CA MET A 315 4.13 -7.00 -22.39
C MET A 315 4.36 -7.28 -20.90
N PRO A 316 4.95 -8.43 -20.53
CA PRO A 316 5.42 -8.64 -19.17
C PRO A 316 6.47 -7.58 -18.81
N TYR A 317 6.42 -7.05 -17.58
CA TYR A 317 7.49 -6.19 -17.05
C TYR A 317 8.85 -6.87 -17.19
N ARG A 318 9.84 -6.11 -17.70
CA ARG A 318 11.23 -6.54 -17.79
C ARG A 318 12.10 -5.56 -17.01
N SER A 319 12.87 -6.13 -16.10
CA SER A 319 13.92 -5.42 -15.37
C SER A 319 14.83 -4.70 -16.37
N PRO A 320 15.01 -3.38 -16.26
CA PRO A 320 15.78 -2.66 -17.27
C PRO A 320 17.30 -2.93 -17.21
N GLN A 321 17.83 -3.43 -16.08
CA GLN A 321 19.17 -4.04 -16.00
C GLN A 321 19.13 -5.34 -15.19
N ARG A 322 20.09 -6.22 -15.45
CA ARG A 322 20.29 -7.47 -14.72
C ARG A 322 21.16 -7.23 -13.48
N GLY A 323 20.93 -8.00 -12.42
CA GLY A 323 21.73 -7.90 -11.20
C GLY A 323 21.46 -6.65 -10.36
N MET A 324 20.32 -5.98 -10.58
CA MET A 324 19.87 -4.91 -9.71
C MET A 324 19.70 -5.42 -8.28
N SER A 325 20.10 -4.58 -7.32
CA SER A 325 19.68 -4.72 -5.93
C SER A 325 18.16 -4.64 -5.80
N MET A 326 17.62 -5.05 -4.65
CA MET A 326 16.18 -4.96 -4.40
C MET A 326 15.68 -3.51 -4.39
N GLU A 327 16.50 -2.58 -3.90
CA GLU A 327 16.19 -1.16 -3.86
C GLU A 327 16.09 -0.56 -5.28
N GLU A 328 17.06 -0.88 -6.15
CA GLU A 328 17.05 -0.48 -7.56
C GLU A 328 15.90 -1.15 -8.32
N SER A 329 15.60 -2.41 -7.99
CA SER A 329 14.48 -3.13 -8.59
C SER A 329 13.13 -2.51 -8.24
N VAL A 330 12.95 -2.01 -7.02
CA VAL A 330 11.75 -1.28 -6.59
C VAL A 330 11.70 0.10 -7.24
N GLU A 331 12.83 0.81 -7.29
CA GLU A 331 12.93 2.12 -7.93
C GLU A 331 12.63 2.05 -9.44
N ALA A 332 13.04 0.97 -10.12
CA ALA A 332 12.73 0.74 -11.53
C ALA A 332 11.23 0.56 -11.81
N LEU A 333 10.41 0.34 -10.77
CA LEU A 333 8.95 0.26 -10.86
C LEU A 333 8.28 1.63 -10.67
N VAL A 334 9.01 2.72 -10.41
CA VAL A 334 8.48 4.07 -10.21
C VAL A 334 8.36 4.81 -11.55
N GLU A 335 7.21 5.45 -11.81
CA GLU A 335 7.07 6.29 -13.01
C GLU A 335 8.00 7.50 -12.96
N GLY A 336 8.60 7.82 -14.11
CA GLY A 336 9.61 8.88 -14.22
C GLY A 336 10.97 8.51 -13.60
N GLY A 337 11.03 7.51 -12.71
CA GLY A 337 12.24 7.00 -12.05
C GLY A 337 13.19 8.09 -11.55
N GLY A 338 14.45 7.72 -11.32
CA GLY A 338 15.53 8.71 -11.23
C GLY A 338 16.06 9.00 -9.83
N ARG A 339 15.93 8.09 -8.87
CA ARG A 339 16.61 8.21 -7.56
C ARG A 339 18.13 8.44 -7.67
N TRP A 340 18.81 7.94 -8.69
CA TRP A 340 20.28 8.04 -8.84
C TRP A 340 20.67 8.73 -10.14
N ASP A 341 21.05 10.01 -10.08
CA ASP A 341 21.45 10.82 -11.26
C ASP A 341 20.48 10.65 -12.45
N ARG A 342 19.16 10.78 -12.17
CA ARG A 342 18.06 10.57 -13.14
C ARG A 342 17.99 9.15 -13.72
N ARG A 343 18.59 8.17 -13.05
CA ARG A 343 18.52 6.73 -13.34
C ARG A 343 17.90 5.98 -12.16
N TRP A 344 17.46 4.76 -12.42
CA TRP A 344 16.88 3.82 -11.45
C TRP A 344 17.91 2.78 -10.95
N HIS A 345 19.20 2.96 -11.24
CA HIS A 345 20.29 2.12 -10.74
C HIS A 345 21.53 2.97 -10.41
N ARG A 346 22.39 2.45 -9.54
CA ARG A 346 23.69 3.03 -9.20
C ARG A 346 24.77 2.63 -10.21
N THR A 347 25.76 3.49 -10.31
CA THR A 347 27.02 3.28 -11.02
C THR A 347 28.17 3.18 -10.04
N THR A 348 29.30 2.64 -10.49
CA THR A 348 30.52 2.52 -9.68
C THR A 348 31.13 3.86 -9.25
N GLN A 349 30.66 4.96 -9.82
CA GLN A 349 31.10 6.32 -9.51
C GLN A 349 30.19 7.01 -8.47
N ASP A 350 29.02 6.43 -8.16
CA ASP A 350 28.10 7.00 -7.19
C ASP A 350 28.64 6.84 -5.78
N VAL A 351 28.53 7.90 -4.98
CA VAL A 351 29.05 7.98 -3.61
C VAL A 351 28.42 6.96 -2.67
N ASP A 352 27.25 6.44 -3.01
CA ASP A 352 26.46 5.45 -2.28
C ASP A 352 26.46 4.06 -2.95
N ALA A 353 27.35 3.82 -3.91
CA ALA A 353 27.54 2.50 -4.50
C ALA A 353 28.12 1.53 -3.43
N PRO A 354 27.52 0.35 -3.23
CA PRO A 354 28.01 -0.60 -2.24
C PRO A 354 29.42 -1.08 -2.65
N PRO A 355 30.41 -1.07 -1.74
CA PRO A 355 31.74 -1.58 -2.04
C PRO A 355 31.67 -3.09 -2.28
N THR A 356 32.29 -3.57 -3.36
CA THR A 356 32.38 -5.02 -3.63
C THR A 356 33.48 -5.63 -2.77
N MET A 357 33.12 -6.52 -1.82
CA MET A 357 34.10 -7.30 -1.07
C MET A 357 34.29 -8.72 -1.64
N PRO A 358 35.53 -9.19 -1.84
CA PRO A 358 35.81 -10.59 -2.18
C PRO A 358 35.27 -11.55 -1.11
N GLN A 359 34.66 -12.67 -1.54
CA GLN A 359 34.10 -13.69 -0.65
C GLN A 359 35.13 -14.24 0.37
N THR A 360 36.41 -14.24 0.02
CA THR A 360 37.53 -14.67 0.87
C THR A 360 37.79 -13.75 2.06
N GLU A 361 37.43 -12.47 1.96
CA GLU A 361 37.54 -11.49 3.06
C GLU A 361 36.32 -11.54 3.99
N ALA A 362 35.19 -12.06 3.49
CA ALA A 362 33.95 -12.18 4.27
C ALA A 362 33.93 -13.40 5.22
N LEU A 363 34.76 -14.41 4.95
CA LEU A 363 34.81 -15.67 5.70
C LEU A 363 35.81 -15.60 6.86
N LEU A 364 35.36 -16.01 8.06
CA LEU A 364 36.25 -16.27 9.19
C LEU A 364 37.09 -17.52 8.90
N MET A 365 38.36 -17.33 8.58
CA MET A 365 39.31 -18.43 8.45
C MET A 365 39.67 -18.98 9.84
N ALA A 366 39.76 -20.31 9.95
CA ALA A 366 39.88 -21.09 11.19
C ALA A 366 41.13 -20.79 12.07
N ASN A 367 42.02 -19.89 11.65
CA ASN A 367 43.28 -19.60 12.31
C ASN A 367 43.46 -18.11 12.66
N THR A 368 42.35 -17.40 12.93
CA THR A 368 42.40 -15.98 13.30
C THR A 368 42.39 -15.77 14.81
N SER A 369 43.22 -14.84 15.29
CA SER A 369 43.35 -14.37 16.68
C SER A 369 42.11 -13.63 17.23
N ARG A 370 40.93 -13.85 16.65
CA ARG A 370 39.66 -13.16 16.96
C ARG A 370 38.84 -13.79 18.09
N LEU A 371 39.36 -14.83 18.75
CA LEU A 371 38.67 -15.49 19.86
C LEU A 371 38.98 -14.77 21.18
N ILE A 372 38.21 -13.71 21.47
CA ILE A 372 38.17 -13.06 22.78
C ILE A 372 36.96 -13.60 23.53
N SER A 373 37.16 -14.17 24.72
CA SER A 373 36.06 -14.65 25.56
C SER A 373 35.31 -13.46 26.20
N PRO A 374 34.01 -13.27 25.94
CA PRO A 374 33.26 -12.20 26.58
C PRO A 374 32.90 -12.55 28.02
N SER A 375 32.81 -11.51 28.86
CA SER A 375 32.01 -11.53 30.09
C SER A 375 30.60 -11.01 29.78
N HIS A 376 29.65 -11.04 30.70
CA HIS A 376 28.29 -10.54 30.45
C HIS A 376 27.93 -9.45 31.45
N ASP A 377 27.31 -8.36 30.96
CA ASP A 377 26.68 -7.36 31.81
C ASP A 377 25.40 -7.95 32.43
N PRO A 378 25.27 -8.00 33.76
CA PRO A 378 24.15 -8.67 34.41
C PRO A 378 22.82 -7.90 34.33
N GLU A 379 22.82 -6.61 33.98
CA GLU A 379 21.60 -5.78 33.89
C GLU A 379 21.06 -5.73 32.46
N LEU A 380 21.96 -5.63 31.47
CA LEU A 380 21.60 -5.57 30.05
C LEU A 380 21.63 -6.94 29.36
N GLY A 381 22.28 -7.94 29.97
CA GLY A 381 22.46 -9.28 29.38
C GLY A 381 23.37 -9.30 28.14
N LEU A 382 24.11 -8.21 27.90
CA LEU A 382 24.98 -8.04 26.73
C LEU A 382 26.41 -8.50 27.04
N ALA A 383 27.10 -9.01 26.02
CA ALA A 383 28.51 -9.38 26.12
C ALA A 383 29.40 -8.14 26.33
N VAL A 384 30.21 -8.16 27.39
CA VAL A 384 31.23 -7.14 27.70
C VAL A 384 32.61 -7.75 27.46
N TYR A 385 33.33 -7.17 26.50
CA TYR A 385 34.70 -7.56 26.18
C TYR A 385 35.69 -6.75 27.02
N ALA A 386 36.71 -7.42 27.58
CA ALA A 386 37.69 -6.78 28.47
C ALA A 386 38.69 -5.84 27.77
N GLN A 387 38.71 -5.85 26.43
CA GLN A 387 39.52 -4.98 25.58
C GLN A 387 38.63 -4.39 24.48
N GLU A 388 38.95 -3.18 24.01
CA GLU A 388 38.37 -2.64 22.78
C GLU A 388 38.60 -3.66 21.65
N VAL A 389 37.51 -4.06 20.97
CA VAL A 389 37.62 -4.95 19.81
C VAL A 389 38.48 -4.23 18.78
N PRO A 390 39.59 -4.80 18.29
CA PRO A 390 40.43 -4.14 17.32
C PRO A 390 39.59 -3.78 16.09
N THR A 391 39.39 -2.49 15.81
CA THR A 391 38.94 -2.04 14.50
C THR A 391 40.02 -2.45 13.51
N HIS A 392 39.68 -3.44 12.68
CA HIS A 392 40.52 -4.11 11.69
C HIS A 392 41.85 -3.40 11.37
N THR A 393 42.96 -4.03 11.74
CA THR A 393 44.31 -3.64 11.33
C THR A 393 44.37 -3.45 9.82
N ARG A 394 44.62 -2.19 9.45
CA ARG A 394 45.16 -1.70 8.18
C ARG A 394 46.16 -2.72 7.61
N LEU A 395 45.89 -3.25 6.41
CA LEU A 395 46.89 -3.98 5.65
C LEU A 395 48.02 -3.00 5.31
N GLU A 396 49.18 -3.14 5.96
CA GLU A 396 50.40 -2.49 5.48
C GLU A 396 50.77 -3.12 4.12
N GLY A 397 50.68 -2.34 3.04
CA GLY A 397 51.16 -2.80 1.72
C GLY A 397 50.46 -2.22 0.49
N VAL A 398 49.37 -1.47 0.63
CA VAL A 398 48.72 -0.80 -0.51
C VAL A 398 48.59 0.69 -0.19
N GLY A 399 49.05 1.52 -1.13
CA GLY A 399 49.27 2.96 -0.95
C GLY A 399 48.07 3.71 -0.36
N ALA A 400 48.41 4.75 0.41
CA ALA A 400 47.58 5.85 0.87
C ALA A 400 46.06 5.58 0.87
N ALA A 401 45.58 5.13 2.03
CA ALA A 401 44.16 5.09 2.35
C ALA A 401 43.49 6.43 1.99
N ARG A 402 42.61 6.43 0.99
CA ARG A 402 41.39 7.22 1.09
C ARG A 402 40.67 6.69 2.33
N GLU A 403 40.37 7.57 3.27
CA GLU A 403 39.58 7.27 4.45
C GLU A 403 38.40 6.39 4.06
N SER A 404 38.38 5.15 4.56
CA SER A 404 37.22 4.29 4.49
C SER A 404 36.17 4.92 5.40
N HIS A 405 35.41 5.87 4.88
CA HIS A 405 34.16 6.27 5.47
C HIS A 405 33.33 5.01 5.61
N VAL A 406 33.16 4.58 6.86
CA VAL A 406 32.19 3.59 7.30
C VAL A 406 30.84 4.12 6.86
N TRP A 407 30.43 3.70 5.67
CA TRP A 407 29.28 4.24 4.95
C TRP A 407 29.45 5.73 4.59
N GLY A 408 28.98 6.14 3.41
CA GLY A 408 28.71 7.56 3.17
C GLY A 408 27.77 8.12 4.26
N PRO A 409 27.55 9.44 4.31
CA PRO A 409 26.61 10.03 5.27
C PRO A 409 25.30 9.22 5.29
N PRO A 410 24.72 8.95 6.47
CA PRO A 410 23.58 8.05 6.59
C PRO A 410 22.51 8.45 5.57
N MET A 411 22.24 7.53 4.64
CA MET A 411 21.35 7.68 3.47
C MET A 411 19.93 8.16 3.79
N TYR A 412 19.60 8.30 5.08
CA TYR A 412 18.37 8.92 5.54
C TYR A 412 18.18 10.32 4.97
N GLU A 413 19.17 11.21 4.98
CA GLU A 413 18.94 12.61 4.52
C GLU A 413 18.60 12.70 3.02
N TYR A 414 19.29 11.93 2.18
CA TYR A 414 19.00 11.89 0.74
C TYR A 414 17.65 11.22 0.45
N ALA A 415 17.32 10.13 1.15
CA ALA A 415 16.04 9.44 1.02
C ALA A 415 14.86 10.32 1.47
N GLU A 416 15.03 11.12 2.53
CA GLU A 416 14.03 12.06 3.01
C GLU A 416 13.84 13.25 2.06
N THR A 417 14.93 13.75 1.46
CA THR A 417 14.85 14.82 0.46
C THR A 417 14.12 14.34 -0.79
N LEU A 418 14.50 13.18 -1.34
CA LEU A 418 13.82 12.59 -2.50
C LEU A 418 12.36 12.25 -2.21
N ARG A 419 12.07 11.73 -1.03
CA ARG A 419 10.69 11.49 -0.57
C ARG A 419 9.95 12.81 -0.51
N SER A 420 10.51 13.84 0.12
CA SER A 420 9.91 15.17 0.18
C SER A 420 9.64 15.72 -1.21
N GLU A 421 10.55 15.57 -2.17
CA GLU A 421 10.32 16.00 -3.55
C GLU A 421 9.18 15.23 -4.22
N ARG A 422 9.17 13.89 -4.13
CA ARG A 422 8.11 13.03 -4.70
C ARG A 422 6.73 13.35 -4.10
N TYR A 423 6.71 13.51 -2.79
CA TYR A 423 5.54 13.83 -1.98
C TYR A 423 5.32 15.34 -1.85
N VAL A 424 6.01 16.19 -2.61
CA VAL A 424 5.86 17.66 -2.58
C VAL A 424 5.85 18.23 -1.14
N ASN A 425 6.98 18.12 -0.44
CA ASN A 425 7.21 18.48 0.97
C ASN A 425 6.31 17.73 1.97
N ASP A 426 6.35 16.39 1.94
CA ASP A 426 5.53 15.52 2.80
C ASP A 426 4.02 15.77 2.68
N THR A 427 3.56 16.37 1.57
CA THR A 427 2.15 16.26 1.23
C THR A 427 1.83 14.79 1.01
N LEU A 428 0.75 14.37 1.63
CA LEU A 428 0.29 13.00 1.58
C LEU A 428 0.05 12.57 0.12
N GLY A 429 0.75 11.51 -0.27
CA GLY A 429 1.10 11.17 -1.64
C GLY A 429 -0.05 10.48 -2.32
N GLY A 430 -0.49 11.06 -3.42
CA GLY A 430 -1.85 10.90 -3.91
C GLY A 430 -2.34 9.46 -4.11
N THR A 431 -1.46 8.48 -4.29
CA THR A 431 -1.80 7.06 -4.53
C THR A 431 -2.63 6.49 -3.38
N VAL A 432 -3.86 6.09 -3.70
CA VAL A 432 -4.82 5.55 -2.73
C VAL A 432 -4.76 4.03 -2.70
N ALA A 433 -4.72 3.39 -3.87
CA ALA A 433 -4.66 1.95 -3.97
C ALA A 433 -3.85 1.46 -5.17
N VAL A 434 -3.15 0.35 -4.98
CA VAL A 434 -2.52 -0.41 -6.06
C VAL A 434 -3.18 -1.78 -6.08
N HIS A 435 -3.69 -2.21 -7.22
CA HIS A 435 -4.42 -3.47 -7.37
C HIS A 435 -3.65 -4.49 -8.21
N PHE A 436 -4.21 -5.68 -8.37
CA PHE A 436 -3.66 -6.79 -9.12
C PHE A 436 -2.34 -7.33 -8.53
N LEU A 437 -2.20 -7.31 -7.19
CA LEU A 437 -1.05 -7.88 -6.49
C LEU A 437 -1.13 -9.40 -6.47
N LYS A 438 -0.81 -10.05 -7.59
CA LYS A 438 -0.92 -11.50 -7.72
C LYS A 438 0.14 -12.30 -6.95
N LYS A 439 1.17 -11.65 -6.41
CA LYS A 439 2.22 -12.27 -5.59
C LYS A 439 2.39 -11.52 -4.28
N GLU A 440 2.70 -12.26 -3.21
CA GLU A 440 2.95 -11.73 -1.87
C GLU A 440 4.12 -10.75 -1.88
N ALA A 441 5.17 -11.05 -2.65
CA ALA A 441 6.31 -10.16 -2.86
C ALA A 441 5.90 -8.76 -3.38
N TRP A 442 4.83 -8.66 -4.17
CA TRP A 442 4.39 -7.38 -4.74
C TRP A 442 3.81 -6.44 -3.68
N PHE A 443 3.31 -6.97 -2.55
CA PHE A 443 2.89 -6.13 -1.42
C PHE A 443 4.09 -5.46 -0.76
N TYR A 444 5.19 -6.21 -0.59
CA TYR A 444 6.43 -5.65 -0.06
C TYR A 444 7.09 -4.68 -1.05
N GLU A 445 7.08 -4.98 -2.36
CA GLU A 445 7.55 -4.04 -3.39
C GLU A 445 6.74 -2.73 -3.34
N THR A 446 5.41 -2.81 -3.27
CA THR A 446 4.51 -1.65 -3.18
C THR A 446 4.73 -0.87 -1.88
N MET A 447 4.85 -1.57 -0.75
CA MET A 447 5.12 -0.94 0.54
C MET A 447 6.47 -0.21 0.54
N LEU A 448 7.52 -0.82 -0.01
CA LEU A 448 8.83 -0.19 -0.09
C LEU A 448 8.81 1.04 -1.01
N ALA A 449 8.07 0.98 -2.12
CA ALA A 449 7.94 2.11 -3.04
C ALA A 449 7.17 3.30 -2.42
N LEU A 450 6.02 3.05 -1.79
CA LEU A 450 5.11 4.11 -1.32
C LEU A 450 5.35 4.51 0.15
N VAL A 451 5.66 3.56 1.01
CA VAL A 451 5.83 3.82 2.45
C VAL A 451 7.29 4.08 2.82
N GLY A 452 8.22 3.40 2.14
CA GLY A 452 9.65 3.59 2.32
C GLY A 452 10.21 2.87 3.56
N THR A 453 11.50 2.55 3.50
CA THR A 453 12.22 1.72 4.47
C THR A 453 12.16 2.23 5.91
N ARG A 454 12.21 3.55 6.10
CA ARG A 454 12.15 4.20 7.42
C ARG A 454 10.85 3.91 8.18
N HIS A 455 9.73 3.82 7.47
CA HIS A 455 8.41 3.57 8.06
C HIS A 455 8.09 2.08 8.16
N THR A 456 8.75 1.23 7.36
CA THR A 456 8.58 -0.23 7.38
C THR A 456 9.47 -0.93 8.40
N TRP A 457 10.67 -0.43 8.67
CA TRP A 457 11.63 -0.99 9.64
C TRP A 457 11.67 -0.40 11.07
N PRO A 458 10.82 0.55 11.53
CA PRO A 458 11.02 1.25 12.80
C PRO A 458 10.72 0.40 14.05
N LEU A 459 10.33 -0.87 13.89
CA LEU A 459 10.22 -1.80 15.02
C LEU A 459 11.57 -2.45 15.25
N GLY A 460 12.36 -1.78 16.09
CA GLY A 460 13.68 -2.22 16.53
C GLY A 460 13.65 -3.63 17.13
N SER A 461 14.06 -4.61 16.34
CA SER A 461 14.89 -5.67 16.88
C SER A 461 16.36 -5.28 16.67
N ALA A 462 17.25 -5.67 17.57
CA ALA A 462 18.69 -5.49 17.39
C ALA A 462 19.20 -6.09 16.06
N ALA A 463 18.46 -7.03 15.44
CA ALA A 463 18.78 -7.59 14.13
C ALA A 463 18.50 -6.65 12.94
N ASN A 464 17.75 -5.56 13.12
CA ASN A 464 17.37 -4.64 12.04
C ASN A 464 18.39 -3.50 11.85
N ALA A 465 19.03 -3.05 12.94
CA ALA A 465 20.10 -2.03 12.87
C ALA A 465 21.46 -2.64 12.56
N TRP A 466 21.61 -3.95 12.82
CA TRP A 466 22.83 -4.70 12.57
C TRP A 466 22.45 -5.89 11.70
N ARG A 467 22.65 -5.78 10.37
CA ARG A 467 22.83 -7.02 9.59
C ARG A 467 23.97 -7.76 10.28
N MET A 468 23.66 -8.90 10.90
CA MET A 468 24.66 -9.67 11.62
C MET A 468 25.78 -10.03 10.65
N TYR A 469 26.94 -9.39 10.80
CA TYR A 469 28.23 -9.66 10.14
C TYR A 469 28.16 -10.29 8.74
N ASN A 470 28.44 -9.52 7.67
CA ASN A 470 28.50 -10.04 6.31
C ASN A 470 27.25 -10.85 5.86
N SER A 471 26.13 -10.78 6.59
CA SER A 471 24.85 -11.37 6.19
C SER A 471 24.45 -10.73 4.87
N PRO A 472 24.49 -11.50 3.80
CA PRO A 472 24.59 -10.90 2.50
C PRO A 472 23.24 -10.56 1.92
N SER A 473 23.22 -9.59 1.02
CA SER A 473 21.99 -9.28 0.29
C SER A 473 21.63 -10.46 -0.62
N VAL A 474 20.40 -10.94 -0.50
CA VAL A 474 19.87 -11.92 -1.46
C VAL A 474 19.60 -11.18 -2.77
N GLN A 475 20.36 -11.54 -3.81
CA GLN A 475 20.06 -11.13 -5.18
C GLN A 475 19.31 -12.26 -5.88
N PRO A 476 17.97 -12.21 -5.98
CA PRO A 476 17.16 -13.31 -6.50
C PRO A 476 17.42 -13.65 -7.98
N PHE A 477 18.22 -12.83 -8.68
CA PHE A 477 18.53 -12.99 -10.10
C PHE A 477 20.03 -13.16 -10.40
N SER A 478 20.86 -13.49 -9.40
CA SER A 478 22.27 -13.81 -9.63
C SER A 478 22.41 -15.12 -10.41
N GLN A 479 23.08 -15.09 -11.57
CA GLN A 479 23.27 -16.29 -12.42
C GLN A 479 24.25 -17.29 -11.85
N THR A 480 25.02 -16.87 -10.86
CA THR A 480 26.03 -17.67 -10.21
C THR A 480 25.71 -17.64 -8.73
N TYR A 481 25.19 -18.74 -8.19
CA TYR A 481 25.03 -18.96 -6.74
C TYR A 481 26.33 -18.68 -5.92
N SER A 482 27.45 -18.34 -6.57
CA SER A 482 28.76 -17.99 -6.02
C SER A 482 28.89 -16.54 -5.52
N TRP A 483 28.05 -15.60 -5.95
CA TRP A 483 28.20 -14.18 -5.56
C TRP A 483 27.01 -13.73 -4.74
N ILE A 484 27.12 -14.12 -3.50
CA ILE A 484 26.60 -13.45 -2.35
C ILE A 484 27.16 -12.01 -2.34
N ALA A 485 26.37 -11.01 -2.72
CA ALA A 485 26.78 -9.61 -2.62
C ALA A 485 26.64 -9.17 -1.16
N VAL A 486 27.77 -9.12 -0.46
CA VAL A 486 27.90 -8.46 0.83
C VAL A 486 27.74 -6.97 0.56
N SER A 487 26.63 -6.38 1.02
CA SER A 487 26.40 -4.94 0.95
C SER A 487 27.17 -4.22 2.02
#